data_AF-A0A850PRT5-F1
#
_entry.id   AF-A0A850PRT5-F1
#
_cell.length_a   1.000
_cell.length_b   1.000
_cell.length_c   1.000
_cell.angle_alpha   90.00
_cell.angle_beta   90.00
_cell.angle_gamma   90.00
#
_symmetry.space_group_name_H-M   'P 1'
#
loop_
_entity.id
_entity.type
_entity.pdbx_description
1 polymer ?
#
loop_
_entity_poly.entity_id
_entity_poly.type
_entity_poly.pdbx_seq_one_letter_code
_entity_poly.pdbx_strand_id
1 'polypeptide(L)'
;MDSHFDFLSADQGELLSEILARRNPRLFESIRHAGIVTRPEAEQIMSVLSDELADNLDDDWEPTEHGRAISAALAQFNAARVSEWP
;
A
#
# COMPACT_ATOMS: atom_id res chain seq x y z
N MET A 1 7.89 -1.54 -15.13
CA MET A 1 7.33 -0.48 -14.29
C MET A 1 5.84 -0.58 -14.46
N ASP A 2 5.19 -1.25 -13.51
CA ASP A 2 3.74 -1.41 -13.48
C ASP A 2 3.13 -0.06 -13.09
N SER A 3 2.41 0.56 -14.02
CA SER A 3 1.95 1.96 -13.98
C SER A 3 0.79 2.24 -13.00
N HIS A 4 0.51 1.32 -12.07
CA HIS A 4 -0.67 1.41 -11.19
C HIS A 4 -0.45 2.36 -10.01
N PHE A 5 0.81 2.65 -9.68
CA PHE A 5 1.20 3.46 -8.53
C PHE A 5 2.20 4.54 -8.91
N ASP A 6 2.03 5.19 -10.07
CA ASP A 6 2.96 6.22 -10.58
C ASP A 6 3.09 7.44 -9.65
N PHE A 7 2.20 7.58 -8.65
CA PHE A 7 2.26 8.59 -7.59
C PHE A 7 3.12 8.19 -6.37
N LEU A 8 3.60 6.94 -6.32
CA LEU A 8 4.56 6.43 -5.34
C LEU A 8 5.98 6.56 -5.89
N SER A 9 6.98 6.66 -5.01
CA SER A 9 8.36 6.42 -5.43
C SER A 9 8.55 4.96 -5.87
N ALA A 10 9.64 4.67 -6.60
CA ALA A 10 9.96 3.31 -7.02
C ALA A 10 10.02 2.34 -5.81
N ASP A 11 10.72 2.73 -4.74
CA ASP A 11 10.84 1.94 -3.52
C ASP A 11 9.50 1.72 -2.82
N GLN A 12 8.63 2.74 -2.80
CA GLN A 12 7.28 2.63 -2.21
C GLN A 12 6.37 1.72 -3.05
N GLY A 13 6.46 1.80 -4.37
CA GLY A 13 5.71 0.95 -5.30
C GLY A 13 6.13 -0.51 -5.22
N GLU A 14 7.43 -0.77 -5.10
CA GLU A 14 7.98 -2.11 -4.88
C GLU A 14 7.52 -2.66 -3.53
N LEU A 15 7.68 -1.89 -2.45
CA LEU A 15 7.22 -2.27 -1.11
C LEU A 15 5.72 -2.59 -1.08
N LEU A 16 4.89 -1.74 -1.68
CA LEU A 16 3.44 -1.97 -1.76
C LEU A 16 3.13 -3.26 -2.54
N SER A 17 3.82 -3.49 -3.65
CA SER A 17 3.64 -4.69 -4.47
C SER A 17 4.00 -5.96 -3.70
N GLU A 18 5.12 -5.94 -2.95
CA GLU A 18 5.54 -7.05 -2.10
C GLU A 18 4.53 -7.35 -0.98
N ILE A 19 4.05 -6.31 -0.31
CA ILE A 19 3.05 -6.44 0.75
C ILE A 19 1.76 -7.01 0.17
N LEU A 20 1.26 -6.49 -0.96
CA LEU A 20 0.04 -6.99 -1.59
C LEU A 20 0.20 -8.44 -2.07
N ALA A 21 1.31 -8.79 -2.70
CA ALA A 21 1.58 -10.16 -3.14
C ALA A 21 1.59 -11.16 -1.98
N ARG A 22 2.07 -10.75 -0.79
CA ARG A 22 2.11 -11.60 0.41
C ARG A 22 0.80 -11.63 1.19
N ARG A 23 0.19 -10.48 1.44
CA ARG A 23 -0.98 -10.32 2.34
C ARG A 23 -2.31 -10.50 1.61
N ASN A 24 -2.39 -10.11 0.33
CA ASN A 24 -3.61 -10.24 -0.48
C ASN A 24 -3.29 -10.49 -1.97
N PRO A 25 -2.77 -11.69 -2.31
CA PRO A 25 -2.35 -11.99 -3.68
C PRO A 25 -3.49 -11.90 -4.71
N ARG A 26 -4.74 -12.11 -4.30
CA ARG A 26 -5.90 -11.95 -5.19
C ARG A 26 -6.10 -10.49 -5.60
N LEU A 27 -5.99 -9.56 -4.65
CA LEU A 27 -6.06 -8.13 -4.92
C LEU A 27 -4.89 -7.69 -5.79
N PHE A 28 -3.69 -8.19 -5.50
CA PHE A 28 -2.49 -7.91 -6.30
C PHE A 28 -2.68 -8.31 -7.77
N GLU A 29 -3.12 -9.55 -8.03
CA GLU A 29 -3.39 -10.03 -9.39
C GLU A 29 -4.54 -9.27 -10.07
N SER A 30 -5.58 -8.89 -9.32
CA SER A 30 -6.69 -8.06 -9.82
C SER A 30 -6.19 -6.72 -10.38
N ILE A 31 -5.43 -5.98 -9.58
CA ILE A 31 -4.88 -4.66 -9.95
C ILE A 31 -3.95 -4.79 -11.15
N ARG A 32 -3.07 -5.79 -11.11
CA ARG A 32 -2.11 -6.07 -12.20
C ARG A 32 -2.82 -6.37 -13.51
N HIS A 33 -3.90 -7.15 -13.47
CA HIS A 33 -4.67 -7.48 -14.67
C HIS A 33 -5.49 -6.29 -15.17
N ALA A 34 -6.09 -5.52 -14.27
CA ALA A 34 -7.01 -4.45 -14.61
C ALA A 34 -6.33 -3.19 -15.17
N GLY A 35 -5.07 -2.91 -14.82
CA GLY A 35 -4.44 -1.65 -15.24
C GLY A 35 -4.68 -0.48 -14.30
N ILE A 36 -5.72 -0.55 -13.47
CA ILE A 36 -6.26 0.55 -12.68
C ILE A 36 -6.65 0.06 -11.28
N VAL A 37 -6.65 0.97 -10.31
CA VAL A 37 -7.13 0.70 -8.95
C VAL A 37 -8.52 1.29 -8.79
N THR A 38 -9.51 0.47 -8.48
CA THR A 38 -10.87 0.94 -8.18
C THR A 38 -10.98 1.42 -6.73
N ARG A 39 -11.99 2.24 -6.41
CA ARG A 39 -12.22 2.69 -5.01
C ARG A 39 -12.32 1.54 -4.00
N PRO A 40 -13.08 0.45 -4.23
CA PRO A 40 -13.10 -0.69 -3.30
C PRO A 40 -11.76 -1.40 -3.15
N GLU A 41 -10.94 -1.44 -4.20
CA GLU A 41 -9.58 -1.98 -4.14
C GLU A 41 -8.67 -1.04 -3.36
N ALA A 42 -8.78 0.28 -3.53
CA ALA A 42 -8.04 1.26 -2.75
C ALA A 42 -8.36 1.18 -1.25
N GLU A 43 -9.62 0.96 -0.87
CA GLU A 43 -10.02 0.71 0.52
C GLU A 43 -9.39 -0.58 1.07
N GLN A 44 -9.32 -1.64 0.26
CA GLN A 44 -8.63 -2.87 0.65
C GLN A 44 -7.11 -2.69 0.77
N ILE A 45 -6.48 -1.93 -0.13
CA ILE A 45 -5.05 -1.59 -0.05
C ILE A 45 -4.76 -0.84 1.25
N MET A 46 -5.60 0.14 1.60
CA MET A 46 -5.49 0.89 2.86
C MET A 46 -5.58 -0.04 4.07
N SER A 47 -6.51 -1.00 4.05
CA SER A 47 -6.63 -2.00 5.12
C SER A 47 -5.36 -2.85 5.23
N VAL A 48 -4.88 -3.38 4.10
CA VAL A 48 -3.68 -4.23 4.08
C VAL A 48 -2.45 -3.50 4.60
N LEU A 49 -2.23 -2.25 4.17
CA LEU A 49 -1.11 -1.43 4.65
C LEU A 49 -1.24 -1.07 6.13
N SER A 50 -2.45 -0.84 6.62
CA SER A 50 -2.70 -0.56 8.05
C SER A 50 -2.42 -1.78 8.92
N ASP A 51 -2.87 -2.95 8.48
CA ASP A 51 -2.60 -4.22 9.17
C ASP A 51 -1.10 -4.55 9.15
N GLU A 52 -0.44 -4.33 8.01
CA GLU A 52 1.00 -4.55 7.89
C GLU A 52 1.81 -3.58 8.77
N LEU A 53 1.39 -2.32 8.88
CA LEU A 53 2.00 -1.37 9.80
C LEU A 53 1.85 -1.81 11.25
N ALA A 54 0.64 -2.28 11.64
CA ALA A 54 0.37 -2.78 12.99
C ALA A 54 1.27 -3.98 13.35
N ASP A 55 1.55 -4.85 12.39
CA ASP A 55 2.44 -6.00 12.56
C ASP A 55 3.94 -5.62 12.61
N ASN A 56 4.28 -4.36 12.31
CA ASN A 56 5.65 -3.84 12.26
C ASN A 56 5.91 -2.73 13.29
N LEU A 57 5.14 -2.73 14.36
CA LEU A 57 5.42 -1.95 15.56
C LEU A 57 6.32 -2.74 16.51
N ASP A 58 7.20 -2.05 17.23
CA ASP A 58 8.01 -2.63 18.30
C ASP A 58 7.25 -2.70 19.64
N ASP A 59 7.94 -3.16 20.69
CA ASP A 59 7.37 -3.31 22.03
C ASP A 59 6.87 -1.99 22.64
N ASP A 60 7.38 -0.85 22.16
CA ASP A 60 6.97 0.50 22.56
C ASP A 60 5.89 1.09 21.65
N TRP A 61 5.30 0.28 20.76
CA TRP A 61 4.33 0.68 19.74
C TRP A 61 4.88 1.68 18.72
N GLU A 62 6.20 1.79 18.59
CA GLU A 62 6.81 2.62 17.55
C GLU A 62 7.03 1.82 16.27
N PRO A 63 6.86 2.43 15.08
CA PRO A 63 7.18 1.75 13.84
C PRO A 63 8.67 1.42 13.79
N THR A 64 8.96 0.14 13.54
CA THR A 64 10.29 -0.35 13.18
C THR A 64 10.80 0.36 11.90
N GLU A 65 12.06 0.13 11.51
CA GLU A 65 12.57 0.67 10.23
C GLU A 65 11.66 0.29 9.04
N HIS A 66 11.22 -0.97 8.99
CA HIS A 66 10.26 -1.42 7.98
C HIS A 66 8.88 -0.77 8.17
N GLY A 67 8.40 -0.67 9.41
CA GLY A 67 7.16 0.03 9.76
C GLY A 67 7.14 1.49 9.30
N ARG A 68 8.27 2.21 9.37
CA ARG A 68 8.37 3.60 8.86
C ARG A 68 8.24 3.68 7.35
N ALA A 69 8.81 2.71 6.63
CA ALA A 69 8.65 2.62 5.17
C ALA A 69 7.19 2.35 4.79
N ILE A 70 6.51 1.44 5.50
CA ILE A 70 5.08 1.16 5.32
C ILE A 70 4.24 2.41 5.62
N SER A 71 4.52 3.10 6.72
CA SER A 71 3.83 4.33 7.11
C SER A 71 3.97 5.43 6.05
N ALA A 72 5.17 5.60 5.47
CA ALA A 72 5.40 6.54 4.39
C ALA A 72 4.62 6.19 3.12
N ALA A 73 4.59 4.90 2.73
CA ALA A 73 3.80 4.43 1.60
C ALA A 73 2.29 4.61 1.83
N LEU A 74 1.80 4.30 3.04
CA LEU A 74 0.41 4.49 3.45
C LEU A 74 -0.02 5.97 3.38
N ALA A 75 0.81 6.88 3.88
CA ALA A 75 0.54 8.31 3.85
C ALA A 75 0.44 8.84 2.41
N GLN A 76 1.39 8.46 1.56
CA GLN A 76 1.39 8.86 0.15
C GLN A 76 0.20 8.27 -0.62
N PHE A 77 -0.12 7.00 -0.38
CA PHE A 77 -1.28 6.35 -0.98
C PHE A 77 -2.59 7.02 -0.55
N ASN A 78 -2.75 7.34 0.72
CA ASN A 78 -3.95 8.02 1.21
C ASN A 78 -4.10 9.44 0.63
N ALA A 79 -2.99 10.18 0.46
CA ALA A 79 -3.00 11.49 -0.16
C ALA A 79 -3.49 11.44 -1.63
N ALA A 80 -3.01 10.46 -2.40
CA ALA A 80 -3.47 10.21 -3.75
C ALA A 80 -4.96 9.82 -3.78
N ARG A 81 -5.36 8.87 -2.93
CA ARG A 81 -6.74 8.39 -2.79
C ARG A 81 -7.74 9.52 -2.52
N VAL A 82 -7.43 10.43 -1.59
CA VAL A 82 -8.28 11.58 -1.24
C VAL A 82 -8.36 12.59 -2.38
N SER A 83 -7.29 12.74 -3.16
CA SER A 83 -7.26 13.66 -4.31
C SER A 83 -8.09 13.13 -5.48
N GLU A 84 -8.09 11.80 -5.69
CA GLU A 84 -8.82 11.15 -6.78
C GLU A 84 -10.30 10.87 -6.43
N TRP A 85 -10.60 10.56 -5.16
CA TRP A 85 -11.94 10.26 -4.66
C TRP A 85 -12.25 11.02 -3.35
N PRO A 86 -12.58 12.32 -3.43
CA PRO A 86 -12.96 13.13 -2.26
C PRO A 86 -14.31 12.72 -1.63
#